data_AF-A0A8J5US12-F1
#
_entry.id   AF-A0A8J5US12-F1
#
_cell.length_a   1.000
_cell.length_b   1.000
_cell.length_c   1.000
_cell.angle_alpha   90.00
_cell.angle_beta   90.00
_cell.angle_gamma   90.00
#
_symmetry.space_group_name_H-M   'P 1'
#
loop_
_entity.id
_entity.type
_entity.pdbx_description
1 polymer ?
#
loop_
_entity_poly.entity_id
_entity_poly.type
_entity_poly.pdbx_seq_one_letter_code
_entity_poly.pdbx_strand_id
1 'polypeptide(L)'
;MIDSFSLRQFVTAIGKVSDFELDSKKSEQTSLLFKLIDTNNQLLEEINQLQSQDHITHDMQEDLDLYRETILENKQVLLDQIARIQAINDELVTRGIMNRDSKLREEQKLLDDIAEKDAENKARQGEQEEEGVYL
;
A
#
# COMPACT_ATOMS: atom_id res chain seq x y z
N MET A 1 -10.68 8.82 2.90
CA MET A 1 -10.38 10.24 2.54
C MET A 1 -8.99 10.49 3.08
N ILE A 2 -7.99 10.67 2.21
CA ILE A 2 -6.62 11.00 2.65
C ILE A 2 -6.72 12.26 3.50
N ASP A 3 -6.22 12.22 4.74
CA ASP A 3 -6.20 13.41 5.58
C ASP A 3 -5.23 14.43 4.98
N SER A 4 -5.78 15.31 4.14
CA SER A 4 -5.04 16.35 3.42
C SER A 4 -4.24 17.26 4.37
N PHE A 5 -4.60 17.31 5.64
CA PHE A 5 -3.87 18.04 6.66
C PHE A 5 -2.57 17.32 7.04
N SER A 6 -2.60 15.99 7.20
CA SER A 6 -1.43 15.19 7.56
C SER A 6 -0.37 15.19 6.45
N LEU A 7 -0.77 15.08 5.18
CA LEU A 7 0.15 15.09 4.05
C LEU A 7 0.84 16.46 3.88
N ARG A 8 0.13 17.57 4.13
CA ARG A 8 0.74 18.92 4.11
C ARG A 8 1.77 19.12 5.21
N GLN A 9 1.48 18.61 6.41
CA GLN A 9 2.45 18.61 7.51
C GLN A 9 3.68 17.76 7.16
N PHE A 10 3.46 16.61 6.53
CA PHE A 10 4.53 15.75 6.04
C PHE A 10 5.42 16.47 5.02
N VAL A 11 4.85 17.10 3.98
CA VAL A 11 5.59 17.92 2.99
C VAL A 11 6.42 19.02 3.67
N THR A 12 5.84 19.72 4.64
CA THR A 12 6.55 20.77 5.39
C THR A 12 7.71 20.21 6.21
N ALA A 13 7.56 19.00 6.76
CA ALA A 13 8.58 18.35 7.56
C ALA A 13 9.75 17.86 6.70
N ILE A 14 9.48 17.22 5.55
CA ILE A 14 10.53 16.69 4.67
C ILE A 14 11.39 17.80 4.07
N GLY A 15 10.85 19.01 3.85
CA GLY A 15 11.63 20.17 3.42
C GLY A 15 12.69 20.64 4.43
N LYS A 16 12.71 20.12 5.66
CA LYS A 16 13.64 20.50 6.73
C LYS A 16 14.66 19.42 7.09
N VAL A 17 14.53 18.22 6.56
CA VAL A 17 15.44 17.09 6.87
C VAL A 17 16.54 16.97 5.81
N SER A 18 17.64 16.31 6.16
CA SER A 18 18.75 16.04 5.24
C SER A 18 18.39 15.06 4.13
N ASP A 19 19.19 15.02 3.06
CA ASP A 19 18.98 14.09 1.94
C ASP A 19 19.05 12.63 2.40
N PHE A 20 19.98 12.33 3.31
CA PHE A 20 20.09 11.00 3.93
C PHE A 20 18.82 10.62 4.70
N GLU A 21 18.23 11.57 5.44
CA GLU A 21 16.98 11.33 6.16
C GLU A 21 15.79 11.16 5.19
N LEU A 22 15.77 11.85 4.05
CA LEU A 22 14.75 11.63 3.01
C LEU A 22 14.83 10.22 2.45
N ASP A 23 16.02 9.77 2.07
CA ASP A 23 16.21 8.42 1.52
C ASP A 23 15.84 7.35 2.56
N SER A 24 16.24 7.55 3.82
CA SER A 24 15.87 6.65 4.91
C SER A 24 14.35 6.60 5.12
N LYS A 25 13.66 7.75 5.09
CA LYS A 25 12.20 7.81 5.24
C LYS A 25 11.48 7.17 4.05
N LYS A 26 11.99 7.36 2.84
CA LYS A 26 11.43 6.72 1.64
C LYS A 26 11.53 5.21 1.73
N SER A 27 12.69 4.69 2.12
CA SER A 27 12.90 3.25 2.32
C SER A 27 11.97 2.68 3.41
N GLU A 28 11.81 3.40 4.53
CA GLU A 28 10.87 3.03 5.60
C GLU A 28 9.42 2.95 5.09
N GLN A 29 8.95 3.96 4.37
CA GLN A 29 7.60 4.00 3.80
C GLN A 29 7.38 2.87 2.79
N THR A 30 8.34 2.62 1.90
CA THR A 30 8.27 1.50 0.96
C THR A 30 8.22 0.15 1.68
N SER A 31 8.99 -0.03 2.77
CA SER A 31 8.93 -1.25 3.57
C SER A 31 7.57 -1.44 4.25
N LEU A 32 7.01 -0.37 4.82
CA LEU A 32 5.68 -0.41 5.45
C LEU A 32 4.58 -0.70 4.43
N LEU A 33 4.67 -0.10 3.25
CA LEU A 33 3.75 -0.34 2.14
C LEU A 33 3.72 -1.84 1.77
N PHE A 34 4.89 -2.45 1.57
CA PHE A 34 4.95 -3.87 1.22
C PHE A 34 4.46 -4.78 2.34
N LYS A 35 4.73 -4.44 3.61
CA LYS A 35 4.17 -5.18 4.75
C LYS A 35 2.64 -5.13 4.78
N LEU A 36 2.05 -3.97 4.50
CA LEU A 36 0.59 -3.83 4.44
C LEU A 36 -0.03 -4.65 3.30
N ILE A 37 0.64 -4.70 2.14
CA ILE A 37 0.23 -5.58 1.04
C ILE A 37 0.29 -7.04 1.47
N ASP A 38 1.38 -7.45 2.12
CA ASP A 38 1.52 -8.83 2.61
C ASP A 38 0.44 -9.16 3.65
N THR A 39 0.09 -8.23 4.55
CA THR A 39 -1.02 -8.39 5.51
C THR A 39 -2.38 -8.48 4.84
N ASN A 40 -2.68 -7.60 3.87
CA ASN A 40 -3.93 -7.68 3.10
C ASN A 40 -4.04 -9.00 2.36
N ASN A 41 -2.93 -9.48 1.81
CA ASN A 41 -2.87 -10.76 1.12
C ASN A 41 -3.20 -11.94 2.04
N GLN A 42 -2.68 -11.93 3.27
CA GLN A 42 -2.99 -12.91 4.31
C GLN A 42 -4.47 -12.85 4.72
N LEU A 43 -5.01 -11.66 4.96
CA LEU A 43 -6.43 -11.50 5.32
C LEU A 43 -7.35 -12.00 4.21
N LEU A 44 -6.98 -11.78 2.94
CA LEU A 44 -7.74 -12.29 1.80
C LEU A 44 -7.70 -13.83 1.74
N GLU A 45 -6.56 -14.44 2.06
CA GLU A 45 -6.45 -15.90 2.15
C GLU A 45 -7.37 -16.45 3.24
N GLU A 46 -7.39 -15.84 4.43
CA GLU A 46 -8.28 -16.22 5.53
C GLU A 46 -9.76 -16.07 5.14
N ILE A 47 -10.12 -14.97 4.45
CA ILE A 47 -11.47 -14.77 3.90
C ILE A 47 -11.86 -15.90 2.95
N ASN A 48 -11.00 -16.21 1.98
CA ASN A 48 -11.27 -17.26 1.00
C ASN A 48 -11.40 -18.65 1.66
N GLN A 49 -10.56 -18.95 2.64
CA GLN A 49 -10.64 -20.20 3.40
C GLN A 49 -11.97 -20.30 4.17
N LEU A 50 -12.39 -19.24 4.85
CA LEU A 50 -13.68 -19.20 5.55
C LEU A 50 -14.87 -19.31 4.59
N GLN A 51 -14.82 -18.66 3.42
CA GLN A 51 -15.88 -18.72 2.41
C GLN A 51 -15.99 -20.08 1.72
N SER A 52 -14.88 -20.84 1.65
CA SER A 52 -14.87 -22.17 1.05
C SER A 52 -15.52 -23.26 1.93
N GLN A 53 -15.88 -22.94 3.18
CA GLN A 53 -16.50 -23.91 4.09
C GLN A 53 -17.97 -24.12 3.76
N ASP A 54 -18.40 -25.39 3.78
CA ASP A 54 -19.78 -25.79 3.45
C ASP A 54 -20.84 -25.15 4.38
N HIS A 55 -20.46 -24.80 5.62
CA HIS A 55 -21.33 -24.20 6.62
C HIS A 55 -20.62 -23.03 7.32
N ILE A 56 -21.15 -21.83 7.15
CA ILE A 56 -20.68 -20.62 7.84
C ILE A 56 -21.52 -20.42 9.11
N THR A 57 -20.84 -20.39 10.26
CA THR A 57 -21.45 -20.05 11.55
C THR A 57 -21.59 -18.53 11.71
N HIS A 58 -22.33 -18.10 12.73
CA HIS A 58 -22.42 -16.67 13.04
C HIS A 58 -21.04 -16.05 13.33
N ASP A 59 -20.24 -16.70 14.17
CA ASP A 59 -18.89 -16.24 14.53
C ASP A 59 -17.99 -16.12 13.29
N MET A 60 -18.06 -17.07 12.36
CA MET A 60 -17.30 -17.01 11.10
C MET A 60 -17.75 -15.85 10.20
N GLN A 61 -19.03 -15.49 10.25
CA GLN A 61 -19.54 -14.32 9.52
C GLN A 61 -19.02 -13.01 10.14
N GLU A 62 -18.96 -12.91 11.47
CA GLU A 62 -18.36 -11.77 12.16
C GLU A 62 -16.87 -11.61 11.82
N ASP A 63 -16.11 -12.72 11.80
CA ASP A 63 -14.70 -12.72 11.40
C ASP A 63 -14.51 -12.27 9.94
N LEU A 64 -15.35 -12.76 9.01
CA LEU A 64 -15.34 -12.33 7.61
C LEU A 64 -15.57 -10.82 7.46
N ASP A 65 -16.54 -10.28 8.19
CA ASP A 65 -16.86 -8.85 8.15
C ASP A 65 -15.70 -8.03 8.73
N LEU A 66 -15.10 -8.47 9.84
CA LEU A 66 -13.93 -7.83 10.43
C LEU A 66 -12.72 -7.82 9.49
N TYR A 67 -12.43 -8.94 8.82
CA TYR A 67 -11.31 -9.01 7.87
C TYR A 67 -11.52 -8.08 6.66
N ARG A 68 -12.75 -8.00 6.15
CA ARG A 68 -13.10 -7.09 5.05
C ARG A 68 -12.96 -5.62 5.46
N GLU A 69 -13.44 -5.27 6.66
CA GLU A 69 -13.26 -3.91 7.21
C GLU A 69 -11.76 -3.58 7.35
N THR A 70 -10.97 -4.51 7.87
CA THR A 70 -9.51 -4.32 8.04
C THR A 70 -8.81 -4.09 6.70
N ILE A 71 -9.14 -4.85 5.65
CA ILE A 71 -8.59 -4.65 4.30
C ILE A 71 -8.94 -3.25 3.78
N LEU A 72 -10.18 -2.79 3.98
CA LEU A 72 -10.63 -1.47 3.56
C LEU A 72 -9.87 -0.34 4.29
N GLU A 73 -9.64 -0.49 5.59
CA GLU A 73 -8.83 0.44 6.38
C GLU A 73 -7.38 0.47 5.88
N ASN A 74 -6.77 -0.70 5.68
CA ASN A 74 -5.41 -0.82 5.16
C ASN A 74 -5.28 -0.17 3.77
N LYS A 75 -6.30 -0.23 2.92
CA LYS A 75 -6.32 0.45 1.62
C LYS A 75 -6.10 1.97 1.76
N GLN A 76 -6.73 2.61 2.75
CA GLN A 76 -6.50 4.04 2.99
C GLN A 76 -5.07 4.31 3.43
N VAL A 77 -4.48 3.43 4.24
CA VAL A 77 -3.09 3.55 4.68
C VAL A 77 -2.13 3.37 3.50
N LEU A 78 -2.38 2.41 2.59
CA LEU A 78 -1.59 2.21 1.38
C LEU A 78 -1.55 3.47 0.51
N LEU A 79 -2.71 4.07 0.26
CA LEU A 79 -2.81 5.32 -0.51
C LEU A 79 -2.03 6.48 0.15
N ASP A 80 -2.06 6.59 1.48
CA ASP A 80 -1.29 7.61 2.20
C ASP A 80 0.23 7.36 2.07
N GLN A 81 0.68 6.10 2.19
CA GLN A 81 2.10 5.78 2.02
C GLN A 81 2.59 6.07 0.59
N ILE A 82 1.81 5.73 -0.44
CA ILE A 82 2.12 6.07 -1.84
C ILE A 82 2.24 7.58 -2.00
N ALA A 83 1.28 8.35 -1.49
CA ALA A 83 1.30 9.81 -1.58
C ALA A 83 2.53 10.42 -0.87
N ARG A 84 2.96 9.85 0.25
CA ARG A 84 4.17 10.29 0.96
C ARG A 84 5.45 9.96 0.20
N ILE A 85 5.54 8.79 -0.44
CA ILE A 85 6.69 8.44 -1.29
C ILE A 85 6.78 9.41 -2.48
N GLN A 86 5.65 9.71 -3.12
CA GLN A 86 5.57 10.70 -4.20
C GLN A 86 6.01 12.10 -3.72
N ALA A 87 5.58 12.52 -2.53
CA ALA A 87 6.00 13.78 -1.93
C ALA A 87 7.51 13.83 -1.64
N ILE A 88 8.13 12.71 -1.22
CA ILE A 88 9.58 12.62 -1.09
C ILE A 88 10.26 12.76 -2.46
N ASN A 89 9.75 12.11 -3.51
CA ASN A 89 10.30 12.26 -4.86
C ASN A 89 10.21 13.70 -5.37
N ASP A 90 9.10 14.40 -5.09
CA ASP A 90 8.95 15.82 -5.41
C ASP A 90 9.99 16.69 -4.71
N GLU A 91 10.29 16.39 -3.45
CA GLU A 91 11.33 17.08 -2.70
C GLU A 91 12.73 16.79 -3.28
N LEU A 92 13.02 15.53 -3.64
CA LEU A 92 14.29 15.16 -4.29
C LEU A 92 14.49 15.85 -5.65
N VAL A 93 13.40 16.05 -6.41
CA VAL A 93 13.41 16.85 -7.63
C VAL A 93 13.67 18.33 -7.32
N THR A 94 13.03 18.86 -6.28
CA THR A 94 13.21 20.25 -5.84
C THR A 94 14.65 20.55 -5.42
N ARG A 95 15.33 19.58 -4.80
CA ARG A 95 16.75 19.67 -4.41
C ARG A 95 17.73 19.47 -5.56
N GLY A 96 17.26 19.08 -6.75
CA GLY A 96 18.10 18.76 -7.90
C GLY A 96 18.87 17.44 -7.78
N ILE A 97 18.50 16.58 -6.84
CA ILE A 97 19.10 15.25 -6.62
C ILE A 97 18.53 14.25 -7.64
N MET A 98 17.24 14.38 -7.91
CA MET A 98 16.50 13.55 -8.87
C MET A 98 15.99 14.42 -10.03
N ASN A 99 15.94 13.88 -11.24
CA ASN A 99 15.26 14.54 -12.36
C ASN A 99 13.83 13.98 -12.54
N ARG A 100 12.98 14.71 -13.28
CA ARG A 100 11.58 14.33 -13.48
C ARG A 100 11.40 12.96 -14.14
N ASP A 101 12.28 12.58 -15.06
CA ASP A 101 12.18 11.28 -15.74
C ASP A 101 12.54 10.12 -14.80
N SER A 102 13.51 10.32 -13.90
CA SER A 102 13.82 9.37 -12.83
C SER A 102 12.67 9.26 -11.82
N LYS A 103 12.05 10.38 -11.44
CA LYS A 103 10.84 10.38 -10.60
C LYS A 103 9.75 9.48 -11.21
N LEU A 104 9.39 9.74 -12.47
CA LEU A 104 8.34 8.98 -13.15
C LEU A 104 8.65 7.49 -13.25
N ARG A 105 9.91 7.13 -13.53
CA ARG A 105 10.34 5.72 -13.56
C ARG A 105 10.26 5.05 -12.21
N GLU A 106 10.67 5.71 -11.13
CA GLU A 106 10.59 5.14 -9.78
C GLU A 106 9.16 5.01 -9.29
N GLU A 107 8.29 5.97 -9.59
CA GLU A 107 6.87 5.90 -9.25
C GLU A 107 6.14 4.82 -10.05
N GLN A 108 6.45 4.69 -11.34
CA GLN A 108 5.91 3.60 -12.15
C GLN A 108 6.39 2.25 -11.63
N LYS A 109 7.69 2.11 -11.34
CA LYS A 109 8.25 0.89 -10.77
C LYS A 109 7.58 0.53 -9.44
N LEU A 110 7.34 1.51 -8.57
CA LEU A 110 6.63 1.27 -7.31
C LEU A 110 5.23 0.70 -7.56
N LEU A 111 4.49 1.27 -8.51
CA LEU A 111 3.15 0.76 -8.87
C LEU A 111 3.22 -0.64 -9.46
N ASP A 112 4.21 -0.92 -10.30
CA ASP A 112 4.45 -2.24 -10.88
C ASP A 112 4.79 -3.27 -9.78
N ASP A 113 5.70 -2.94 -8.85
CA ASP A 113 6.09 -3.79 -7.73
C ASP A 113 4.89 -4.09 -6.79
N ILE A 114 4.01 -3.10 -6.58
CA ILE A 114 2.75 -3.29 -5.83
C ILE A 114 1.82 -4.26 -6.56
N ALA A 115 1.63 -4.06 -7.87
CA ALA A 115 0.75 -4.89 -8.68
C ALA A 115 1.26 -6.33 -8.78
N GLU A 116 2.58 -6.53 -8.87
CA GLU A 116 3.21 -7.86 -8.86
C GLU A 116 2.96 -8.58 -7.53
N LYS A 117 3.15 -7.89 -6.40
CA LYS A 117 2.88 -8.47 -5.07
C LYS A 117 1.40 -8.80 -4.84
N ASP A 118 0.49 -8.02 -5.40
CA ASP A 118 -0.95 -8.34 -5.39
C ASP A 118 -1.25 -9.56 -6.29
N ALA A 119 -0.63 -9.64 -7.47
CA ALA A 119 -0.82 -10.72 -8.43
C ALA A 119 -0.21 -12.06 -7.97
N GLU A 120 0.94 -12.05 -7.30
CA GLU A 120 1.52 -13.27 -6.69
C GLU A 120 0.54 -13.94 -5.73
N ASN A 121 -0.28 -13.16 -5.03
CA ASN A 121 -1.30 -13.69 -4.15
C ASN A 121 -2.44 -14.36 -4.94
N LYS A 122 -2.94 -13.69 -5.98
CA LYS A 122 -3.98 -14.25 -6.88
C LYS A 122 -3.54 -15.56 -7.55
N ALA A 123 -2.27 -15.64 -7.96
CA ALA A 123 -1.71 -16.84 -8.56
C ALA A 123 -1.61 -18.02 -7.58
N ARG A 124 -1.34 -17.77 -6.28
CA ARG A 124 -1.33 -18.79 -5.22
C ARG A 124 -2.74 -19.28 -4.88
N GLN A 125 -3.76 -18.45 -5.09
CA GLN A 125 -5.14 -18.72 -4.71
C GLN A 125 -5.97 -19.43 -5.81
N GLY A 126 -5.44 -19.57 -7.03
CA GLY A 126 -6.08 -20.30 -8.12
C GLY A 126 -7.38 -19.63 -8.60
N GLU A 127 -7.26 -18.66 -9.53
CA GLU A 127 -8.34 -18.00 -10.30
C GLU A 127 -9.75 -18.13 -9.70
N GLN A 128 -9.99 -17.50 -8.54
CA GLN A 128 -11.32 -17.01 -8.21
C GLN A 128 -11.34 -15.53 -8.62
N GLU A 129 -11.89 -15.28 -9.81
CA GLU A 129 -12.18 -13.95 -10.31
C GLU A 129 -13.21 -13.27 -9.40
N GLU A 130 -12.75 -12.46 -8.46
CA GLU A 130 -13.47 -11.24 -8.09
C GLU A 130 -12.57 -10.03 -8.32
N GLU A 131 -13.22 -8.98 -8.84
CA GLU A 131 -12.69 -7.85 -9.59
C GLU A 131 -11.32 -7.30 -9.15
N GLY A 132 -10.53 -6.98 -10.16
CA GLY A 132 -9.16 -6.53 -10.03
C GLY A 132 -9.00 -5.20 -9.28
N VAL A 133 -7.77 -5.06 -8.77
CA VAL A 133 -7.16 -3.84 -8.22
C VAL A 133 -7.86 -3.28 -6.97
N TYR A 134 -7.41 -3.73 -5.79
CA TYR A 134 -7.68 -3.03 -4.53
C TYR A 134 -6.59 -2.00 -4.22
N LEU A 135 -6.29 -1.13 -5.20
CA LEU A 135 -5.76 0.23 -5.00
C LEU A 135 -6.90 1.24 -5.11
#